data_AF-A0A345H9E4-F1
#
_entry.id   AF-A0A345H9E4-F1
#
_cell.length_a   1.000
_cell.length_b   1.000
_cell.length_c   1.000
_cell.angle_alpha   90.00
_cell.angle_beta   90.00
_cell.angle_gamma   90.00
#
_symmetry.space_group_name_H-M   'P 1'
#
loop_
_entity.id
_entity.type
_entity.pdbx_description
1 polymer ?
#
loop_
_entity_poly.entity_id
_entity_poly.type
_entity_poly.pdbx_seq_one_letter_code
_entity_poly.pdbx_strand_id
1 'polypeptide(L)'
;MEKRKLRKERVGVVTSNKMVKSIVVSETRKVKHPLYGKFVLKTKKYVAHDETNDCNIGDTVRIMETRPLSKSKCWRLVEIIERAK
;
A
#
# COMPACT_ATOMS: atom_id res chain seq x y z
N MET A 1 23.95 6.98 17.41
CA MET A 1 22.57 7.04 16.86
C MET A 1 22.00 5.64 16.87
N GLU A 2 20.89 5.43 17.57
CA GLU A 2 20.26 4.11 17.69
C GLU A 2 19.65 3.66 16.34
N LYS A 3 19.92 2.42 15.93
CA LYS A 3 19.50 1.87 14.64
C LYS A 3 18.03 1.45 14.72
N ARG A 4 17.12 2.18 14.06
CA ARG A 4 15.68 1.83 14.04
C ARG A 4 15.44 0.48 13.36
N LYS A 5 14.53 -0.32 13.91
CA LYS A 5 14.12 -1.60 13.32
C LYS A 5 13.46 -1.39 11.95
N LEU A 6 13.81 -2.24 10.99
CA LEU A 6 13.20 -2.25 9.65
C LEU A 6 11.73 -2.66 9.75
N ARG A 7 10.85 -1.82 9.19
CA ARG A 7 9.41 -2.10 9.09
C ARG A 7 9.09 -2.70 7.73
N LYS A 8 7.92 -3.34 7.60
CA LYS A 8 7.51 -3.93 6.32
C LYS A 8 7.15 -2.84 5.33
N GLU A 9 7.62 -3.02 4.10
CA GLU A 9 7.25 -2.21 2.94
C GLU A 9 6.48 -3.04 1.92
N ARG A 10 5.58 -2.37 1.20
CA ARG A 10 4.73 -2.96 0.16
C ARG A 10 4.63 -1.99 -1.01
N VAL A 11 4.47 -2.53 -2.20
CA VAL A 11 4.23 -1.76 -3.43
C VAL A 11 2.86 -2.14 -3.96
N GLY A 12 2.07 -1.15 -4.36
CA GLY A 12 0.74 -1.39 -4.88
C GLY A 12 0.22 -0.19 -5.66
N VAL A 13 -1.00 -0.34 -6.19
CA VAL A 13 -1.64 0.67 -7.04
C VAL A 13 -2.73 1.40 -6.26
N VAL A 14 -2.79 2.72 -6.40
CA VAL A 14 -3.83 3.54 -5.77
C VAL A 14 -5.17 3.25 -6.42
N THR A 15 -6.12 2.76 -5.63
CA THR A 15 -7.49 2.43 -6.07
C THR A 15 -8.48 3.53 -5.74
N SER A 16 -8.26 4.28 -4.66
CA SER A 16 -9.14 5.37 -4.26
C SER A 16 -8.41 6.45 -3.47
N ASN A 17 -8.69 7.70 -3.79
CA ASN A 17 -8.23 8.91 -3.11
C ASN A 17 -9.41 9.79 -2.63
N LYS A 18 -10.61 9.22 -2.42
CA LYS A 18 -11.82 9.98 -2.06
C LYS A 18 -11.83 10.50 -0.61
N MET A 19 -10.89 10.06 0.23
CA MET A 19 -10.82 10.43 1.65
C MET A 19 -9.76 11.49 1.89
N VAL A 20 -9.97 12.33 2.90
CA VAL A 20 -9.01 13.37 3.28
C VAL A 20 -7.74 12.74 3.86
N LYS A 21 -6.58 13.13 3.33
CA LYS A 21 -5.23 12.71 3.77
C LYS A 21 -5.01 11.20 3.77
N SER A 22 -5.82 10.45 3.00
CA SER A 22 -5.89 9.00 3.11
C SER A 22 -6.18 8.37 1.75
N ILE A 23 -5.36 7.37 1.40
CA ILE A 23 -5.49 6.65 0.13
C ILE A 23 -5.71 5.15 0.38
N VAL A 24 -6.41 4.51 -0.54
CA VAL A 24 -6.58 3.05 -0.56
C VAL A 24 -5.68 2.47 -1.64
N VAL A 25 -4.72 1.65 -1.23
CA VAL A 25 -3.75 1.00 -2.11
C VAL A 25 -4.10 -0.49 -2.23
N SER A 26 -4.09 -1.01 -3.45
CA SER A 26 -4.26 -2.45 -3.71
C SER A 26 -2.93 -3.09 -4.08
N GLU A 27 -2.58 -4.16 -3.35
CA GLU A 27 -1.43 -5.01 -3.62
C GLU A 27 -1.93 -6.32 -4.22
N THR A 28 -1.39 -6.73 -5.35
CA THR A 28 -1.66 -8.02 -5.98
C THR A 28 -0.46 -8.93 -5.81
N ARG A 29 -0.66 -10.10 -5.20
CA ARG A 29 0.38 -11.13 -5.05
C ARG A 29 -0.05 -12.44 -5.70
N LYS A 30 0.90 -13.13 -6.33
CA LYS A 30 0.71 -14.51 -6.83
C LYS A 30 0.93 -15.48 -5.69
N VAL A 31 -0.09 -16.28 -5.35
CA VAL A 31 -0.02 -17.30 -4.30
C VAL A 31 -0.29 -18.66 -4.92
N LYS A 32 0.50 -19.67 -4.56
CA LYS A 32 0.29 -21.05 -4.99
C LYS A 32 -0.92 -21.62 -4.26
N HIS A 33 -1.88 -22.19 -4.99
CA HIS A 33 -3.01 -22.90 -4.39
C HIS A 33 -2.48 -24.12 -3.61
N PRO A 34 -2.88 -24.34 -2.35
CA PRO A 34 -2.28 -25.36 -1.48
C PRO A 34 -2.41 -26.78 -2.03
N LEU A 35 -3.58 -27.14 -2.59
CA LEU A 35 -3.83 -28.46 -3.17
C LEU A 35 -3.32 -28.57 -4.62
N TYR A 36 -3.87 -27.76 -5.52
CA TYR A 36 -3.62 -27.89 -6.96
C TYR A 36 -2.31 -27.28 -7.47
N GLY A 37 -1.58 -26.50 -6.68
CA GLY A 37 -0.33 -25.88 -7.10
C GLY A 37 -0.43 -24.79 -8.18
N LYS A 38 -1.63 -24.48 -8.68
CA LYS A 38 -1.88 -23.37 -9.62
C LYS A 38 -1.63 -22.02 -8.93
N PHE A 39 -0.93 -21.11 -9.60
CA PHE A 39 -0.76 -19.74 -9.10
C PHE A 39 -2.06 -18.95 -9.29
N VAL A 40 -2.58 -18.42 -8.18
CA VAL A 40 -3.78 -17.58 -8.14
C VAL A 40 -3.39 -16.17 -7.69
N LEU A 41 -3.97 -15.16 -8.33
CA LEU A 41 -3.78 -13.76 -7.93
C LEU A 41 -4.66 -13.47 -6.71
N LYS A 42 -4.04 -12.99 -5.63
CA LYS A 42 -4.73 -12.56 -4.42
C LYS A 42 -4.47 -11.08 -4.19
N THR A 43 -5.54 -10.29 -4.20
CA THR A 43 -5.48 -8.85 -3.97
C THR A 43 -5.77 -8.54 -2.51
N LYS A 44 -5.00 -7.63 -1.91
CA LYS A 44 -5.27 -7.07 -0.58
C LYS A 44 -5.26 -5.55 -0.66
N LYS A 45 -6.20 -4.92 0.05
CA LYS A 45 -6.30 -3.46 0.14
C LYS A 45 -5.69 -2.98 1.46
N TYR A 46 -4.99 -1.85 1.41
CA TYR A 46 -4.40 -1.17 2.56
C TYR A 46 -4.82 0.30 2.57
N VAL A 47 -4.97 0.86 3.76
CA VAL A 47 -5.24 2.30 3.94
C VAL A 47 -3.94 2.97 4.37
N ALA A 48 -3.47 3.90 3.54
CA ALA A 48 -2.22 4.62 3.76
C ALA A 48 -2.46 6.11 4.06
N HIS A 49 -1.54 6.69 4.83
CA HIS A 49 -1.45 8.12 5.10
C HIS A 49 -0.72 8.86 4.00
N ASP A 50 -1.35 9.91 3.50
CA ASP A 50 -0.79 10.88 2.58
C ASP A 50 -1.12 12.28 3.14
N GLU A 51 -0.13 13.12 3.40
CA GLU A 51 -0.35 14.43 4.02
C GLU A 51 -0.79 15.49 3.01
N THR A 52 -0.25 15.43 1.79
CA THR A 52 -0.39 16.42 0.73
C THR A 52 -1.48 16.05 -0.28
N ASN A 53 -1.98 14.82 -0.26
CA ASN A 53 -2.95 14.27 -1.24
C ASN A 53 -2.41 14.31 -2.67
N ASP A 54 -1.11 14.12 -2.86
CA ASP A 54 -0.46 14.21 -4.17
C ASP A 54 -0.75 13.00 -5.06
N CYS A 55 -1.24 11.89 -4.49
CA CYS A 55 -1.49 10.65 -5.22
C CYS A 55 -2.81 10.64 -5.99
N ASN A 56 -2.74 10.27 -7.26
CA ASN A 56 -3.88 10.03 -8.13
C ASN A 56 -4.24 8.55 -8.22
N ILE A 57 -5.45 8.27 -8.72
CA ILE A 57 -5.92 6.91 -8.97
C ILE A 57 -5.08 6.31 -10.11
N GLY A 58 -4.56 5.10 -9.91
CA GLY A 58 -3.71 4.42 -10.88
C GLY A 58 -2.20 4.56 -10.62
N ASP A 59 -1.78 5.44 -9.70
CA ASP A 59 -0.36 5.59 -9.36
C ASP A 59 0.20 4.33 -8.68
N THR A 60 1.44 3.98 -9.01
CA THR A 60 2.19 2.92 -8.33
C THR A 60 2.96 3.53 -7.16
N VAL A 61 2.61 3.12 -5.95
CA VAL A 61 3.13 3.71 -4.71
C VAL A 61 3.79 2.67 -3.81
N ARG A 62 4.82 3.11 -3.08
CA ARG A 62 5.46 2.35 -2.01
C ARG A 62 4.91 2.82 -0.66
N ILE A 63 4.40 1.87 0.12
CA ILE A 63 3.85 2.10 1.46
C ILE A 63 4.66 1.37 2.52
N MET A 64 4.78 1.98 3.70
CA MET A 64 5.48 1.43 4.86
C MET A 64 4.53 1.31 6.05
N GLU A 65 4.69 0.22 6.80
CA GLU A 65 3.94 -0.01 8.02
C GLU A 65 4.31 1.02 9.10
N THR A 66 3.32 1.49 9.84
CA THR A 66 3.50 2.42 10.95
C THR A 66 2.60 2.09 12.12
N ARG A 67 2.75 2.84 13.22
CA ARG A 67 1.79 2.76 14.32
C ARG A 67 0.39 3.05 13.78
N PRO A 68 -0.67 2.48 14.35
CA PRO A 68 -2.04 2.84 13.96
C PRO A 68 -2.24 4.35 14.03
N LEU A 69 -2.58 4.97 12.89
CA LEU A 69 -2.96 6.39 12.79
C LEU A 69 -4.47 6.55 12.88
N SER A 70 -5.22 5.50 12.58
CA SER A 70 -6.66 5.37 12.81
C SER A 70 -7.02 3.89 13.01
N LYS A 71 -8.31 3.56 13.08
CA LYS A 71 -8.82 2.19 13.18
C LYS A 71 -8.32 1.26 12.06
N SER A 72 -8.15 1.76 10.84
CA SER A 72 -7.74 0.97 9.66
C SER A 72 -6.43 1.45 9.02
N LYS A 73 -6.01 2.69 9.32
CA LYS A 73 -4.86 3.35 8.70
C LYS A 73 -3.59 3.05 9.48
N CYS A 74 -2.90 1.98 9.08
CA CYS A 74 -1.64 1.54 9.69
C CYS A 74 -0.45 1.66 8.74
N TRP A 75 -0.63 2.31 7.58
CA TRP A 75 0.40 2.47 6.56
C TRP A 75 0.61 3.96 6.26
N ARG A 76 1.80 4.33 5.82
CA ARG A 76 2.12 5.67 5.30
C ARG A 76 2.70 5.56 3.90
N LEU A 77 2.47 6.58 3.09
CA LEU A 77 3.14 6.77 1.81
C LEU A 77 4.63 7.04 2.06
N VAL A 78 5.50 6.41 1.25
CA VAL A 78 6.95 6.66 1.28
C VAL A 78 7.39 7.31 -0.02
N GLU A 79 6.99 6.73 -1.14
CA GLU A 79 7.47 7.12 -2.47
C GLU A 79 6.39 6.81 -3.50
N ILE A 80 6.27 7.69 -4.51
CA ILE A 80 5.50 7.45 -5.72
C ILE A 80 6.50 6.95 -6.77
N ILE A 81 6.38 5.69 -7.17
CA ILE A 81 7.33 5.05 -8.11
C ILE A 81 6.98 5.46 -9.55
N GLU A 82 5.70 5.43 -9.88
CA GLU A 82 5.20 5.73 -11.21
C GLU A 82 3.85 6.44 -11.11
N ARG A 83 3.71 7.54 -11.85
CA ARG A 83 2.43 8.25 -11.98
C ARG A 83 1.64 7.66 -13.13
N ALA A 84 0.33 7.52 -12.96
CA ALA A 84 -0.57 7.12 -14.02
C ALA A 84 -0.44 8.10 -15.21
N LYS A 85 -0.35 7.54 -16.41
CA LYS A 85 -0.21 8.29 -17.67
C LYS A 85 -1.58 8.66 -18.24
#